data_AF-A0A7S2NBT1-F1
#
_entry.id   AF-A0A7S2NBT1-F1
#
_cell.length_a   1.000
_cell.length_b   1.000
_cell.length_c   1.000
_cell.angle_alpha   90.00
_cell.angle_beta   90.00
_cell.angle_gamma   90.00
#
_symmetry.space_group_name_H-M   'P 1'
#
loop_
_entity.id
_entity.type
_entity.pdbx_description
1 polymer ?
#
loop_
_entity_poly.entity_id
_entity_poly.type
_entity_poly.pdbx_seq_one_letter_code
_entity_poly.pdbx_strand_id
1 'polypeptide(L)'
;MVFGRRKEMANRLVHRMEGEESWVDVFAWLSQHGRSMFALSVRDLVRVEKTFLGANKFFCKWHVSARDYLNDSTWITKWLSHGSYVIVLSIAFVKLYQSRSGFGESFTTGDAVLLIQLYKQFHKYLVKLATSYVTMLKGAVSIGRVADLLRLPEQRSLAEKAAKEFEGGEISENTPVDHNHIVLKGVAFRLPEHGLGYMSDFTQADGEPISIPLGKVVYVTGATEGERYAFVALIAKLVLPEQGTVSVPSSVWSILLPFVPVQMPCGTIKEDFEANGCTPEAAENLAKVLGLEPGMAHDRMNPGQAVKEAIVRAMLRDPTILICMAPLQCVSREHKQALFTLMLAWQIGGGGKTLMDLMERELVLDKPLLDQIGEEGVQRRTLILSGEKPPDWIRPDMVHIVDLDRCAKSVGWGPAPPEVGAVAQEEALVIETQAVVRSA
;
A
#
# COMPACT_ATOMS: atom_id res chain seq x y z
N MET A 1 42.67 -3.70 -13.81
CA MET A 1 41.75 -2.63 -13.33
C MET A 1 40.28 -2.93 -13.64
N VAL A 2 39.93 -3.46 -14.81
CA VAL A 2 38.53 -3.78 -15.21
C VAL A 2 37.86 -4.87 -14.35
N PHE A 3 38.59 -5.92 -13.96
CA PHE A 3 38.03 -7.02 -13.16
C PHE A 3 37.68 -6.62 -11.71
N GLY A 4 38.45 -5.73 -11.08
CA GLY A 4 38.15 -5.21 -9.74
C GLY A 4 36.85 -4.40 -9.70
N ARG A 5 36.58 -3.62 -10.76
CA ARG A 5 35.33 -2.86 -10.90
C ARG A 5 34.09 -3.77 -11.00
N ARG A 6 34.16 -4.90 -11.71
CA ARG A 6 33.02 -5.81 -11.82
C ARG A 6 32.59 -6.39 -10.48
N LYS A 7 33.54 -6.77 -9.63
CA LYS A 7 33.26 -7.30 -8.29
C LYS A 7 32.67 -6.23 -7.37
N GLU A 8 33.20 -5.02 -7.42
CA GLU A 8 32.68 -3.90 -6.62
C GLU A 8 31.28 -3.46 -7.07
N MET A 9 31.03 -3.47 -8.39
CA MET A 9 29.71 -3.20 -8.96
C MET A 9 28.67 -4.23 -8.53
N ALA A 10 29.02 -5.52 -8.58
CA ALA A 10 28.13 -6.60 -8.15
C ALA A 10 27.74 -6.44 -6.67
N ASN A 11 28.70 -6.16 -5.79
CA ASN A 11 28.42 -5.94 -4.37
C ASN A 11 27.53 -4.71 -4.13
N ARG A 12 27.75 -3.61 -4.86
CA ARG A 12 26.90 -2.40 -4.76
C ARG A 12 25.48 -2.63 -5.28
N LEU A 13 25.31 -3.48 -6.29
CA LEU A 13 24.01 -3.87 -6.80
C LEU A 13 23.24 -4.73 -5.80
N VAL A 14 23.90 -5.70 -5.15
CA VAL A 14 23.29 -6.51 -4.09
C VAL A 14 22.79 -5.63 -2.94
N HIS A 15 23.64 -4.72 -2.42
CA HIS A 15 23.22 -3.80 -1.36
C HIS A 15 22.13 -2.81 -1.79
N ARG A 16 22.08 -2.45 -3.08
CA ARG A 16 20.97 -1.66 -3.62
C ARG A 16 19.67 -2.46 -3.58
N MET A 17 19.70 -3.73 -3.98
CA MET A 17 18.51 -4.59 -3.97
C MET A 17 18.00 -4.79 -2.54
N GLU A 18 18.88 -5.06 -1.57
CA GLU A 18 18.53 -5.15 -0.14
C GLU A 18 17.90 -3.84 0.38
N GLY A 19 18.44 -2.69 -0.05
CA GLY A 19 17.89 -1.39 0.32
C GLY A 19 16.55 -1.08 -0.36
N GLU A 20 16.36 -1.53 -1.59
CA GLU A 20 15.09 -1.42 -2.32
C GLU A 20 14.01 -2.29 -1.69
N GLU A 21 14.31 -3.54 -1.38
CA GLU A 21 13.41 -4.47 -0.68
C GLU A 21 12.95 -3.89 0.66
N SER A 22 13.89 -3.49 1.53
CA SER A 22 13.56 -2.89 2.83
C SER A 22 12.73 -1.61 2.71
N TRP A 23 12.96 -0.78 1.69
CA TRP A 23 12.17 0.43 1.49
C TRP A 23 10.78 0.15 0.93
N VAL A 24 10.67 -0.77 -0.03
CA VAL A 24 9.39 -1.21 -0.60
C VAL A 24 8.52 -1.83 0.49
N ASP A 25 9.08 -2.66 1.37
CA ASP A 25 8.33 -3.26 2.48
C ASP A 25 7.76 -2.21 3.42
N VAL A 26 8.57 -1.23 3.83
CA VAL A 26 8.12 -0.15 4.72
C VAL A 26 7.13 0.78 4.01
N PHE A 27 7.34 1.07 2.73
CA PHE A 27 6.42 1.91 1.95
C PHE A 27 5.09 1.21 1.66
N ALA A 28 5.11 -0.08 1.31
CA ALA A 28 3.93 -0.91 1.15
C ALA A 28 3.16 -0.99 2.47
N TRP A 29 3.87 -1.19 3.58
CA TRP A 29 3.27 -1.14 4.92
C TRP A 29 2.61 0.22 5.20
N LEU A 30 3.30 1.34 4.98
CA LEU A 30 2.74 2.69 5.18
C LEU A 30 1.53 2.96 4.28
N SER A 31 1.57 2.59 3.01
CA SER A 31 0.48 2.82 2.06
C SER A 31 -0.76 2.00 2.42
N GLN A 32 -0.59 0.75 2.84
CA GLN A 32 -1.68 -0.10 3.33
C GLN A 32 -2.27 0.41 4.65
N HIS A 33 -1.45 1.03 5.50
CA HIS A 33 -1.85 1.52 6.82
C HIS A 33 -2.13 3.03 6.86
N GLY A 34 -2.15 3.71 5.71
CA GLY A 34 -2.29 5.18 5.62
C GLY A 34 -3.54 5.71 6.32
N ARG A 35 -4.66 5.00 6.19
CA ARG A 35 -5.91 5.36 6.89
C ARG A 35 -5.86 5.12 8.40
N SER A 36 -5.11 4.11 8.86
CA SER A 36 -4.93 3.85 10.30
C SER A 36 -3.90 4.77 10.97
N MET A 37 -3.03 5.43 10.22
CA MET A 37 -2.07 6.38 10.79
C MET A 37 -2.72 7.61 11.42
N PHE A 38 -3.94 7.97 11.02
CA PHE A 38 -4.71 9.05 11.65
C PHE A 38 -5.21 8.70 13.06
N ALA A 39 -5.22 7.42 13.42
CA ALA A 39 -5.61 6.94 14.75
C ALA A 39 -4.41 6.69 15.68
N LEU A 40 -3.17 6.81 15.19
CA LEU A 40 -1.97 6.56 15.99
C LEU A 40 -1.69 7.73 16.94
N SER A 41 -1.16 7.40 18.12
CA SER A 41 -0.69 8.42 19.05
C SER A 41 0.52 9.17 18.48
N VAL A 42 0.78 10.39 18.96
CA VAL A 42 1.94 11.20 18.54
C VAL A 42 3.27 10.45 18.75
N ARG A 43 3.38 9.61 19.78
CA ARG A 43 4.59 8.81 20.02
C ARG A 43 4.79 7.71 18.97
N ASP A 44 3.69 7.09 18.54
CA ASP A 44 3.73 6.02 17.55
C ASP A 44 4.00 6.58 16.16
N LEU A 45 3.43 7.74 15.84
CA LEU A 45 3.77 8.51 14.64
C LEU A 45 5.27 8.82 14.57
N VAL A 46 5.89 9.25 15.68
CA VAL A 46 7.34 9.49 15.73
C VAL A 46 8.15 8.21 15.55
N ARG A 47 7.69 7.08 16.10
CA ARG A 47 8.37 5.78 15.93
C ARG A 47 8.29 5.30 14.48
N VAL A 48 7.11 5.38 13.87
CA VAL A 48 6.88 5.07 12.46
C VAL A 48 7.72 5.96 11.56
N GLU A 49 7.74 7.26 11.82
CA GLU A 49 8.57 8.23 11.10
C GLU A 49 10.05 7.85 11.21
N LYS A 50 10.53 7.50 12.41
CA LYS A 50 11.93 7.09 12.62
C LYS A 50 12.28 5.83 11.83
N THR A 51 11.40 4.82 11.81
CA THR A 51 11.60 3.58 11.05
C THR A 51 11.63 3.86 9.55
N PHE A 52 10.67 4.66 9.06
CA PHE A 52 10.63 5.08 7.66
C PHE A 52 11.85 5.88 7.25
N LEU A 53 12.26 6.87 8.06
CA LEU A 53 13.47 7.65 7.81
C LEU A 53 14.73 6.78 7.84
N GLY A 54 14.77 5.77 8.70
CA GLY A 54 15.84 4.78 8.75
C GLY A 54 15.96 3.98 7.46
N ALA A 55 14.87 3.35 7.02
CA ALA A 55 14.79 2.59 5.79
C ALA A 55 15.07 3.47 4.55
N ASN A 56 14.47 4.67 4.51
CA ASN A 56 14.68 5.64 3.43
C ASN A 56 16.14 6.12 3.36
N LYS A 57 16.80 6.35 4.50
CA LYS A 57 18.22 6.73 4.53
C LYS A 57 19.11 5.59 4.04
N PHE A 58 18.79 4.35 4.42
CA PHE A 58 19.51 3.17 3.97
C PHE A 58 19.36 2.96 2.46
N PHE A 59 18.12 2.99 1.96
CA PHE A 59 17.80 2.96 0.53
C PHE A 59 18.51 4.08 -0.23
N CYS A 60 18.32 5.35 0.16
CA CYS A 60 18.94 6.49 -0.51
C CYS A 60 20.46 6.34 -0.58
N LYS A 61 21.12 5.90 0.51
CA LYS A 61 22.58 5.72 0.54
C LYS A 61 23.04 4.73 -0.54
N TRP A 62 22.39 3.57 -0.65
CA TRP A 62 22.82 2.50 -1.57
C TRP A 62 22.31 2.70 -2.98
N HIS A 63 21.08 3.18 -3.15
CA HIS A 63 20.51 3.52 -4.45
C HIS A 63 21.28 4.67 -5.12
N VAL A 64 21.62 5.74 -4.39
CA VAL A 64 22.47 6.82 -4.92
C VAL A 64 23.88 6.31 -5.23
N SER A 65 24.48 5.49 -4.35
CA SER A 65 25.80 4.90 -4.56
C SER A 65 25.89 4.02 -5.81
N ALA A 66 24.90 3.14 -6.03
CA ALA A 66 24.83 2.27 -7.20
C ALA A 66 24.48 3.07 -8.47
N ARG A 67 23.56 4.04 -8.38
CA ARG A 67 23.20 4.93 -9.49
C ARG A 67 24.38 5.80 -9.91
N ASP A 68 25.13 6.37 -8.99
CA ASP A 68 26.30 7.20 -9.30
C ASP A 68 27.46 6.38 -9.86
N TYR A 69 27.55 5.10 -9.50
CA TYR A 69 28.50 4.15 -10.09
C TYR A 69 28.11 3.74 -11.52
N LEU A 70 26.81 3.53 -11.80
CA LEU A 70 26.31 3.14 -13.13
C LEU A 70 26.21 4.33 -14.09
N ASN A 71 25.74 5.47 -13.62
CA ASN A 71 25.66 6.73 -14.37
C ASN A 71 26.92 7.57 -14.11
N ASP A 72 28.08 7.03 -14.46
CA ASP A 72 29.42 7.65 -14.34
C ASP A 72 29.59 8.84 -15.31
N SER A 73 28.59 9.71 -15.36
CA SER A 73 28.65 11.11 -15.80
C SER A 73 29.81 11.87 -15.14
N THR A 74 30.25 11.43 -13.95
CA THR A 74 31.49 11.87 -13.29
C THR A 74 32.75 11.50 -14.07
N TRP A 75 32.78 10.35 -14.74
CA TRP A 75 33.89 9.96 -15.60
C TRP A 75 33.88 10.74 -16.91
N ILE A 76 32.71 10.92 -17.54
CA ILE A 76 32.57 11.74 -18.76
C ILE A 76 33.00 13.19 -18.48
N THR A 77 32.56 13.76 -17.36
CA THR A 77 32.94 15.12 -16.96
C THR A 77 34.43 15.23 -16.62
N LYS A 78 35.03 14.21 -15.97
CA LYS A 78 36.50 14.15 -15.78
C LYS A 78 37.25 14.06 -17.10
N TRP A 79 36.79 13.25 -18.05
CA TRP A 79 37.40 13.10 -19.36
C TRP A 79 37.35 14.38 -20.18
N LEU A 80 36.16 15.00 -20.29
CA LEU A 80 35.99 16.30 -20.95
C LEU A 80 36.85 17.38 -20.28
N SER A 81 36.98 17.31 -18.96
CA SER A 81 37.80 18.26 -18.22
C SER A 81 39.30 18.07 -18.41
N HIS A 82 39.76 16.84 -18.58
CA HIS A 82 41.15 16.56 -18.96
C HIS A 82 41.41 16.95 -20.42
N GLY A 83 40.46 16.68 -21.32
CA GLY A 83 40.53 17.12 -22.71
C GLY A 83 40.67 18.63 -22.84
N SER A 84 39.83 19.40 -22.13
CA SER A 84 39.92 20.87 -22.11
C SER A 84 41.22 21.38 -21.50
N TYR A 85 41.79 20.71 -20.51
CA TYR A 85 43.12 21.06 -19.98
C TYR A 85 44.21 20.89 -21.03
N VAL A 86 44.19 19.77 -21.76
CA VAL A 86 45.15 19.50 -22.84
C VAL A 86 45.03 20.55 -23.93
N ILE A 87 43.80 20.93 -24.31
CA ILE A 87 43.56 21.99 -25.31
C ILE A 87 44.15 23.33 -24.86
N VAL A 88 43.90 23.75 -23.62
CA VAL A 88 44.45 25.02 -23.09
C VAL A 88 45.98 24.99 -23.05
N LEU A 89 46.56 23.84 -22.68
CA LEU A 89 48.01 23.64 -22.67
C LEU A 89 48.59 23.70 -24.09
N SER A 90 47.95 23.07 -25.07
CA SER A 90 48.33 23.15 -26.48
C SER A 90 48.25 24.58 -27.01
N ILE A 91 47.19 25.33 -26.69
CA ILE A 91 47.04 26.74 -27.08
C ILE A 91 48.17 27.58 -26.47
N ALA A 92 48.46 27.42 -25.18
CA ALA A 92 49.53 28.13 -24.50
C ALA A 92 50.90 27.85 -25.16
N PHE A 93 51.16 26.60 -25.53
CA PHE A 93 52.40 26.19 -26.17
C PHE A 93 52.53 26.76 -27.60
N VAL A 94 51.46 26.72 -28.39
CA VAL A 94 51.42 27.29 -29.75
C VAL A 94 51.65 28.80 -29.70
N LYS A 95 51.01 29.52 -28.76
CA LYS A 95 51.21 30.97 -28.58
C LYS A 95 52.63 31.32 -28.16
N LEU A 96 53.22 30.53 -27.27
CA LEU A 96 54.61 30.71 -26.84
C LEU A 96 55.60 30.44 -27.99
N TYR A 97 55.33 29.45 -28.83
CA TYR A 97 56.12 29.18 -30.03
C TYR A 97 56.02 30.32 -31.05
N GLN A 98 54.81 30.77 -31.37
CA GLN A 98 54.57 31.90 -32.29
C GLN A 98 55.29 33.18 -31.85
N SER A 99 55.22 33.51 -30.54
CA SER A 99 55.91 34.66 -29.98
C SER A 99 57.43 34.55 -30.10
N ARG A 100 58.02 33.35 -29.91
CA ARG A 100 59.45 33.11 -30.11
C ARG A 100 59.88 33.15 -31.57
N SER A 101 59.00 32.76 -32.49
CA SER A 101 59.26 32.81 -33.94
C SER A 101 59.12 34.21 -34.54
N GLY A 102 58.80 35.23 -33.73
CA GLY A 102 58.63 36.61 -34.20
C GLY A 102 57.32 36.87 -34.95
N PHE A 103 56.37 35.92 -34.92
CA PHE A 103 55.06 36.04 -35.55
C PHE A 103 54.00 36.33 -34.48
N GLY A 104 53.78 37.62 -34.18
CA GLY A 104 52.63 38.08 -33.38
C GLY A 104 52.97 38.83 -32.08
N GLU A 105 51.92 39.13 -31.31
CA GLU A 105 51.99 39.82 -30.01
C GLU A 105 52.92 39.10 -29.02
N SER A 106 53.55 39.88 -28.12
CA SER A 106 54.49 39.37 -27.12
C SER A 106 53.76 38.53 -26.06
N PHE A 107 53.71 37.22 -26.25
CA PHE A 107 53.22 36.26 -25.26
C PHE A 107 54.40 35.70 -24.47
N THR A 108 54.57 36.16 -23.24
CA THR A 108 55.72 35.80 -22.41
C THR A 108 55.52 34.44 -21.72
N THR A 109 56.61 33.86 -21.24
CA THR A 109 56.55 32.65 -20.40
C THR A 109 55.70 32.87 -19.13
N GLY A 110 55.66 34.12 -18.61
CA GLY A 110 54.83 34.49 -17.47
C GLY A 110 53.34 34.35 -17.79
N ASP A 111 52.92 34.78 -18.98
CA ASP A 111 51.53 34.70 -19.43
C ASP A 111 51.07 33.25 -19.59
N ALA A 112 51.95 32.35 -20.04
CA ALA A 112 51.67 30.92 -20.12
C ALA A 112 51.42 30.30 -18.74
N VAL A 113 52.26 30.64 -17.75
CA VAL A 113 52.10 30.14 -16.36
C VAL A 113 50.83 30.70 -15.74
N LEU A 114 50.53 31.98 -15.96
CA LEU A 114 49.32 32.63 -15.48
C LEU A 114 48.07 31.98 -16.08
N LEU A 115 48.07 31.70 -17.39
CA LEU A 115 46.97 31.01 -18.07
C LEU A 115 46.72 29.62 -17.49
N ILE A 116 47.78 28.84 -17.20
CA ILE A 116 47.66 27.52 -16.58
C ILE A 116 47.11 27.63 -15.14
N GLN A 117 47.58 28.60 -14.35
CA GLN A 117 47.07 28.83 -13.00
C GLN A 117 45.61 29.27 -12.99
N LEU A 118 45.25 30.19 -13.88
CA LEU A 118 43.88 30.66 -14.07
C LEU A 118 42.96 29.50 -14.46
N TYR A 119 43.41 28.65 -15.40
CA TYR A 119 42.67 27.45 -15.78
C TYR A 119 42.51 26.48 -14.61
N LYS A 120 43.53 26.25 -13.77
CA LYS A 120 43.40 25.39 -12.58
C LYS A 120 42.33 25.90 -11.61
N GLN A 121 42.25 27.22 -11.41
CA GLN A 121 41.21 27.82 -10.58
C GLN A 121 39.83 27.68 -11.24
N PHE A 122 39.70 28.01 -12.52
CA PHE A 122 38.45 27.91 -13.28
C PHE A 122 37.92 26.47 -13.37
N HIS A 123 38.82 25.51 -13.60
CA HIS A 123 38.52 24.08 -13.64
C HIS A 123 37.76 23.61 -12.40
N LYS A 124 38.17 24.06 -11.20
CA LYS A 124 37.49 23.73 -9.95
C LYS A 124 36.03 24.17 -9.95
N TYR A 125 35.75 25.36 -10.48
CA TYR A 125 34.38 25.88 -10.58
C TYR A 125 33.57 25.15 -11.66
N LEU A 126 34.18 24.84 -12.81
CA LEU A 126 33.51 24.13 -13.90
C LEU A 126 33.12 22.71 -13.49
N VAL A 127 33.99 21.98 -12.78
CA VAL A 127 33.67 20.66 -12.21
C VAL A 127 32.51 20.76 -11.22
N LYS A 128 32.53 21.77 -10.33
CA LYS A 128 31.45 21.99 -9.35
C LYS A 128 30.12 22.27 -10.06
N LEU A 129 30.11 23.15 -11.07
CA LEU A 129 28.93 23.50 -11.85
C LEU A 129 28.35 22.27 -12.58
N ALA A 130 29.18 21.51 -13.28
CA ALA A 130 28.75 20.30 -13.99
C ALA A 130 28.17 19.26 -13.02
N THR A 131 28.81 19.06 -11.86
CA THR A 131 28.33 18.14 -10.82
C THR A 131 26.99 18.58 -10.23
N SER A 132 26.84 19.88 -9.96
CA SER A 132 25.57 20.46 -9.48
C SER A 132 24.45 20.32 -10.51
N TYR A 133 24.73 20.58 -11.79
CA TYR A 133 23.76 20.46 -12.88
C TYR A 133 23.27 19.01 -13.06
N VAL A 134 24.20 18.04 -13.10
CA VAL A 134 23.84 16.61 -13.19
C VAL A 134 23.03 16.17 -11.97
N THR A 135 23.41 16.61 -10.76
CA THR A 135 22.64 16.32 -9.54
C THR A 135 21.23 16.90 -9.61
N MET A 136 21.08 18.13 -10.13
CA MET A 136 19.78 18.78 -10.30
C MET A 136 18.89 18.03 -11.30
N LEU A 137 19.43 17.65 -12.47
CA LEU A 137 18.70 16.85 -13.46
C LEU A 137 18.27 15.48 -12.90
N LYS A 138 19.17 14.81 -12.17
CA LYS A 138 18.86 13.54 -11.48
C LYS A 138 17.77 13.73 -10.42
N GLY A 139 17.81 14.83 -9.68
CA GLY A 139 16.80 15.20 -8.69
C GLY A 139 15.43 15.42 -9.33
N ALA A 140 15.37 16.16 -10.44
CA ALA A 140 14.13 16.46 -11.16
C ALA A 140 13.40 15.19 -11.63
N VAL A 141 14.12 14.22 -12.21
CA VAL A 141 13.51 12.94 -12.62
C VAL A 141 13.00 12.13 -11.43
N SER A 142 13.76 12.09 -10.33
CA SER A 142 13.34 11.38 -9.11
C SER A 142 12.10 12.02 -8.50
N ILE A 143 12.03 13.35 -8.45
CA ILE A 143 10.88 14.09 -7.94
C ILE A 143 9.68 13.88 -8.86
N GLY A 144 9.87 13.89 -10.18
CA GLY A 144 8.81 13.58 -11.15
C GLY A 144 8.17 12.21 -10.89
N ARG A 145 8.98 11.16 -10.74
CA ARG A 145 8.48 9.80 -10.45
C ARG A 145 7.76 9.71 -9.10
N VAL A 146 8.29 10.34 -8.06
CA VAL A 146 7.61 10.39 -6.75
C VAL A 146 6.30 11.17 -6.86
N ALA A 147 6.28 12.28 -7.58
CA ALA A 147 5.07 13.03 -7.83
C ALA A 147 4.03 12.21 -8.62
N ASP A 148 4.46 11.40 -9.59
CA ASP A 148 3.56 10.51 -10.34
C ASP A 148 2.99 9.39 -9.45
N LEU A 149 3.82 8.80 -8.57
CA LEU A 149 3.38 7.82 -7.56
C LEU A 149 2.41 8.43 -6.53
N LEU A 150 2.63 9.69 -6.15
CA LEU A 150 1.71 10.44 -5.29
C LEU A 150 0.49 11.02 -6.05
N ARG A 151 0.46 10.88 -7.37
CA ARG A 151 -0.65 11.29 -8.25
C ARG A 151 -1.37 10.09 -8.84
N LEU A 152 -1.27 8.92 -8.20
CA LEU A 152 -2.02 7.75 -8.64
C LEU A 152 -3.51 8.10 -8.81
N PRO A 153 -4.17 7.64 -9.89
CA PRO A 153 -5.56 7.98 -10.20
C PRO A 153 -6.52 7.75 -9.03
N GLU A 154 -6.22 6.75 -8.21
CA GLU A 154 -6.91 6.42 -6.97
C GLU A 154 -6.90 7.59 -5.96
N GLN A 155 -5.74 8.22 -5.76
CA GLN A 155 -5.59 9.40 -4.89
C GLN A 155 -6.23 10.64 -5.51
N ARG A 156 -6.21 10.78 -6.84
CA ARG A 156 -6.91 11.87 -7.53
C ARG A 156 -8.42 11.76 -7.36
N SER A 157 -8.99 10.55 -7.45
CA SER A 157 -10.43 10.35 -7.21
C SER A 157 -10.85 10.65 -5.77
N LEU A 158 -9.97 10.36 -4.79
CA LEU A 158 -10.19 10.68 -3.38
C LEU A 158 -10.03 12.18 -3.12
N ALA A 159 -9.03 12.83 -3.71
CA ALA A 159 -8.81 14.27 -3.62
C ALA A 159 -9.92 15.06 -4.32
N GLU A 160 -10.42 14.61 -5.47
CA GLU A 160 -11.55 15.21 -6.17
C GLU A 160 -12.86 15.02 -5.39
N LYS A 161 -13.06 13.89 -4.71
CA LYS A 161 -14.18 13.70 -3.78
C LYS A 161 -14.08 14.65 -2.58
N ALA A 162 -12.91 14.72 -1.93
CA ALA A 162 -12.67 15.63 -0.82
C ALA A 162 -12.80 17.10 -1.22
N ALA A 163 -12.31 17.49 -2.41
CA ALA A 163 -12.44 18.84 -2.94
C ALA A 163 -13.91 19.20 -3.23
N LYS A 164 -14.69 18.27 -3.82
CA LYS A 164 -16.13 18.46 -4.02
C LYS A 164 -16.90 18.58 -2.70
N GLU A 165 -16.48 17.87 -1.65
CA GLU A 165 -17.04 18.01 -0.30
C GLU A 165 -16.68 19.37 0.35
N PHE A 166 -15.48 19.89 0.09
CA PHE A 166 -15.01 21.18 0.64
C PHE A 166 -15.53 22.42 -0.10
N GLU A 167 -15.74 22.34 -1.41
CA GLU A 167 -16.15 23.50 -2.23
C GLU A 167 -17.64 23.86 -2.08
N GLY A 168 -18.38 23.19 -1.20
CA GLY A 168 -19.79 23.49 -0.95
C GLY A 168 -20.65 23.40 -2.21
N GLY A 169 -20.16 22.66 -3.24
CA GLY A 169 -20.90 22.41 -4.45
C GLY A 169 -22.23 21.80 -4.05
N GLU A 170 -23.32 22.38 -4.55
CA GLU A 170 -24.69 21.92 -4.35
C GLU A 170 -24.68 20.40 -4.25
N ILE A 171 -24.89 19.92 -3.02
CA ILE A 171 -25.03 18.51 -2.72
C ILE A 171 -26.09 18.06 -3.69
N SER A 172 -25.70 17.32 -4.75
CA SER A 172 -26.66 16.60 -5.58
C SER A 172 -27.59 15.95 -4.56
N GLU A 173 -28.89 16.29 -4.61
CA GLU A 173 -29.95 15.98 -3.64
C GLU A 173 -30.14 14.48 -3.33
N ASN A 174 -29.20 13.62 -3.71
CA ASN A 174 -28.89 12.40 -3.00
C ASN A 174 -28.22 12.75 -1.66
N THR A 175 -28.96 13.44 -0.77
CA THR A 175 -28.74 13.35 0.68
C THR A 175 -28.44 11.88 0.97
N PRO A 176 -27.27 11.53 1.55
CA PRO A 176 -26.98 10.14 1.88
C PRO A 176 -28.10 9.69 2.82
N VAL A 177 -29.05 8.92 2.27
CA VAL A 177 -30.14 8.36 3.05
C VAL A 177 -29.45 7.42 4.02
N ASP A 178 -29.42 7.81 5.29
CA ASP A 178 -28.88 7.00 6.37
C ASP A 178 -29.78 5.77 6.50
N HIS A 179 -29.40 4.72 5.78
CA HIS A 179 -30.15 3.49 5.70
C HIS A 179 -29.43 2.43 6.52
N ASN A 180 -30.18 1.63 7.27
CA ASN A 180 -29.61 0.60 8.15
C ASN A 180 -29.14 -0.65 7.38
N HIS A 181 -28.80 -0.54 6.10
CA HIS A 181 -28.48 -1.67 5.24
C HIS A 181 -27.53 -1.31 4.10
N ILE A 182 -26.69 -2.25 3.69
CA ILE A 182 -25.87 -2.14 2.48
C ILE A 182 -26.67 -2.72 1.31
N VAL A 183 -26.73 -2.01 0.19
CA VAL A 183 -27.50 -2.45 -0.99
C VAL A 183 -26.62 -2.58 -2.21
N LEU A 184 -26.62 -3.76 -2.83
CA LEU A 184 -25.99 -4.01 -4.12
C LEU A 184 -27.09 -4.18 -5.19
N LYS A 185 -27.07 -3.34 -6.22
CA LYS A 185 -28.02 -3.37 -7.35
C LYS A 185 -27.31 -3.57 -8.67
N GLY A 186 -27.58 -4.69 -9.34
CA GLY A 186 -27.07 -5.00 -10.67
C GLY A 186 -25.55 -4.97 -10.76
N VAL A 187 -24.87 -5.37 -9.68
CA VAL A 187 -23.42 -5.19 -9.56
C VAL A 187 -22.68 -6.19 -10.43
N ALA A 188 -21.81 -5.70 -11.31
CA ALA A 188 -20.83 -6.50 -12.02
C ALA A 188 -19.42 -5.96 -11.77
N PHE A 189 -18.49 -6.86 -11.50
CA PHE A 189 -17.07 -6.61 -11.31
C PHE A 189 -16.29 -7.60 -12.16
N ARG A 190 -15.38 -7.09 -12.97
CA ARG A 190 -14.42 -7.90 -13.73
C ARG A 190 -13.03 -7.70 -13.20
N LEU A 191 -12.29 -8.79 -13.13
CA LEU A 191 -10.89 -8.79 -12.73
C LEU A 191 -10.07 -8.09 -13.83
N PRO A 192 -9.24 -7.08 -13.48
CA PRO A 192 -8.30 -6.50 -14.44
C PRO A 192 -7.32 -7.56 -14.97
N GLU A 193 -6.82 -7.39 -16.19
CA GLU A 193 -5.91 -8.34 -16.85
C GLU A 193 -4.64 -8.67 -16.04
N HIS A 194 -4.21 -7.75 -15.18
CA HIS A 194 -3.02 -7.93 -14.34
C HIS A 194 -3.28 -8.67 -13.02
N GLY A 195 -4.54 -9.08 -12.77
CA GLY A 195 -4.95 -9.86 -11.59
C GLY A 195 -4.96 -9.05 -10.28
N LEU A 196 -5.91 -9.35 -9.40
CA LEU A 196 -5.99 -8.77 -8.04
C LEU A 196 -5.86 -9.88 -6.97
N GLY A 197 -4.94 -10.82 -7.20
CA GLY A 197 -4.69 -11.95 -6.30
C GLY A 197 -5.79 -13.02 -6.39
N TYR A 198 -6.46 -13.28 -5.27
CA TYR A 198 -7.45 -14.36 -5.14
C TYR A 198 -8.87 -13.99 -5.62
N MET A 199 -9.07 -12.76 -6.12
CA MET A 199 -10.36 -12.34 -6.66
C MET A 199 -10.68 -13.03 -7.99
N SER A 200 -11.96 -13.25 -8.25
CA SER A 200 -12.48 -13.59 -9.58
C SER A 200 -13.59 -12.62 -9.96
N ASP A 201 -14.02 -12.68 -11.22
CA ASP A 201 -15.18 -11.94 -11.69
C ASP A 201 -16.39 -12.22 -10.79
N PHE A 202 -17.21 -11.20 -10.58
CA PHE A 202 -18.45 -11.30 -9.82
C PHE A 202 -19.54 -10.58 -10.59
N THR A 203 -20.62 -11.29 -10.93
CA THR A 203 -21.80 -10.69 -11.55
C THR A 203 -23.05 -11.08 -10.79
N GLN A 204 -23.72 -10.08 -10.21
CA GLN A 204 -25.03 -10.24 -9.60
C GLN A 204 -26.03 -10.71 -10.67
N ALA A 205 -26.82 -11.73 -10.35
CA ALA A 205 -27.90 -12.18 -11.19
C ALA A 205 -28.96 -11.08 -11.38
N ASP A 206 -29.60 -11.06 -12.55
CA ASP A 206 -30.71 -10.13 -12.79
C ASP A 206 -31.82 -10.47 -11.80
N GLY A 207 -32.13 -9.55 -10.89
CA GLY A 207 -33.04 -9.85 -9.80
C GLY A 207 -33.10 -8.75 -8.75
N GLU A 208 -33.59 -9.14 -7.57
CA GLU A 208 -33.71 -8.24 -6.44
C GLU A 208 -32.34 -7.76 -5.94
N PRO A 209 -32.25 -6.51 -5.46
CA PRO A 209 -31.05 -6.00 -4.79
C PRO A 209 -30.61 -6.91 -3.64
N ILE A 210 -29.32 -7.17 -3.52
CA ILE A 210 -28.77 -7.82 -2.33
C ILE A 210 -28.75 -6.77 -1.22
N SER A 211 -29.53 -6.98 -0.16
CA SER A 211 -29.64 -6.08 0.99
C SER A 211 -29.06 -6.73 2.23
N ILE A 212 -28.00 -6.14 2.79
CA ILE A 212 -27.30 -6.64 3.98
C ILE A 212 -27.63 -5.74 5.16
N PRO A 213 -28.36 -6.21 6.19
CA PRO A 213 -28.69 -5.41 7.36
C PRO A 213 -27.47 -5.10 8.21
N LEU A 214 -27.36 -3.87 8.69
CA LEU A 214 -26.35 -3.47 9.66
C LEU A 214 -26.73 -3.96 11.07
N GLY A 215 -25.72 -4.11 11.93
CA GLY A 215 -25.91 -4.55 13.33
C GLY A 215 -26.17 -6.04 13.49
N LYS A 216 -25.90 -6.84 12.44
CA LYS A 216 -26.07 -8.30 12.41
C LYS A 216 -24.77 -9.04 12.13
N VAL A 217 -24.77 -10.34 12.40
CA VAL A 217 -23.76 -11.29 11.93
C VAL A 217 -24.21 -11.83 10.57
N VAL A 218 -23.46 -11.50 9.53
CA VAL A 218 -23.76 -11.85 8.14
C VAL A 218 -22.85 -12.97 7.70
N TYR A 219 -23.41 -14.07 7.21
CA TYR A 219 -22.65 -15.16 6.61
C TYR A 219 -22.78 -15.10 5.09
N VAL A 220 -21.65 -15.05 4.39
CA VAL A 220 -21.58 -15.11 2.94
C VAL A 220 -21.22 -16.53 2.52
N THR A 221 -22.17 -17.21 1.88
CA THR A 221 -22.07 -18.62 1.46
C THR A 221 -22.29 -18.75 -0.05
N GLY A 222 -22.03 -19.95 -0.59
CA GLY A 222 -22.14 -20.22 -2.03
C GLY A 222 -20.99 -19.60 -2.84
N ALA A 223 -21.06 -19.76 -4.16
CA ALA A 223 -20.08 -19.30 -5.15
C ALA A 223 -18.64 -19.82 -4.92
N THR A 224 -17.73 -19.45 -5.81
CA THR A 224 -16.29 -19.71 -5.62
C THR A 224 -15.69 -18.80 -4.55
N GLU A 225 -14.51 -19.15 -4.03
CA GLU A 225 -13.80 -18.32 -3.05
C GLU A 225 -13.47 -16.93 -3.61
N GLY A 226 -13.08 -16.85 -4.88
CA GLY A 226 -12.77 -15.58 -5.54
C GLY A 226 -13.99 -14.68 -5.72
N GLU A 227 -15.16 -15.25 -6.04
CA GLU A 227 -16.42 -14.52 -6.15
C GLU A 227 -16.83 -13.96 -4.79
N ARG A 228 -16.71 -14.78 -3.73
CA ARG A 228 -16.95 -14.32 -2.35
C ARG A 228 -15.99 -13.19 -1.98
N TYR A 229 -14.71 -13.30 -2.34
CA TYR A 229 -13.72 -12.26 -2.05
C TYR A 229 -14.05 -10.95 -2.78
N ALA A 230 -14.38 -11.02 -4.08
CA ALA A 230 -14.78 -9.86 -4.87
C ALA A 230 -16.05 -9.19 -4.30
N PHE A 231 -17.06 -10.00 -3.94
CA PHE A 231 -18.28 -9.52 -3.30
C PHE A 231 -18.01 -8.76 -2.01
N VAL A 232 -17.20 -9.32 -1.10
CA VAL A 232 -16.90 -8.62 0.16
C VAL A 232 -15.97 -7.42 -0.02
N ALA A 233 -15.09 -7.44 -1.04
CA ALA A 233 -14.25 -6.30 -1.39
C ALA A 233 -15.06 -5.12 -1.95
N LEU A 234 -16.13 -5.41 -2.71
CA LEU A 234 -17.12 -4.41 -3.14
C LEU A 234 -17.83 -3.77 -1.95
N ILE A 235 -18.25 -4.57 -0.97
CA ILE A 235 -18.87 -4.07 0.28
C ILE A 235 -17.88 -3.17 1.04
N ALA A 236 -16.62 -3.60 1.14
CA ALA A 236 -15.55 -2.84 1.80
C ALA A 236 -15.12 -1.58 1.03
N LYS A 237 -15.68 -1.33 -0.16
CA LYS A 237 -15.28 -0.26 -1.10
C LYS A 237 -13.79 -0.29 -1.44
N LEU A 238 -13.18 -1.48 -1.47
CA LEU A 238 -11.79 -1.67 -1.91
C LEU A 238 -11.69 -1.74 -3.43
N VAL A 239 -12.74 -2.25 -4.07
CA VAL A 239 -12.91 -2.24 -5.53
C VAL A 239 -14.23 -1.56 -5.88
N LEU A 240 -14.30 -1.00 -7.09
CA LEU A 240 -15.52 -0.40 -7.63
C LEU A 240 -16.16 -1.35 -8.63
N PRO A 241 -17.50 -1.41 -8.69
CA PRO A 241 -18.17 -2.17 -9.72
C PRO A 241 -18.02 -1.48 -11.09
N GLU A 242 -17.93 -2.26 -12.16
CA GLU A 242 -17.99 -1.76 -13.54
C GLU A 242 -19.42 -1.40 -13.94
N GLN A 243 -20.40 -2.16 -13.43
CA GLN A 243 -21.82 -1.95 -13.65
C GLN A 243 -22.59 -2.03 -12.34
N GLY A 244 -23.70 -1.32 -12.26
CA GLY A 244 -24.55 -1.29 -11.07
C GLY A 244 -24.04 -0.35 -9.97
N THR A 245 -24.59 -0.50 -8.78
CA THR A 245 -24.29 0.38 -7.65
C THR A 245 -24.16 -0.39 -6.34
N VAL A 246 -23.16 -0.04 -5.54
CA VAL A 246 -23.01 -0.46 -4.14
C VAL A 246 -23.28 0.74 -3.24
N SER A 247 -24.40 0.70 -2.52
CA SER A 247 -24.79 1.74 -1.56
C SER A 247 -24.44 1.27 -0.14
N VAL A 248 -23.53 1.99 0.51
CA VAL A 248 -23.16 1.80 1.93
C VAL A 248 -23.32 3.15 2.60
N PRO A 249 -23.90 3.25 3.81
CA PRO A 249 -24.04 4.52 4.50
C PRO A 249 -22.70 5.25 4.64
N SER A 250 -22.72 6.58 4.58
CA SER A 250 -21.52 7.40 4.66
C SER A 250 -20.86 7.37 6.03
N SER A 251 -21.64 7.14 7.09
CA SER A 251 -21.20 7.01 8.48
C SER A 251 -20.47 5.69 8.77
N VAL A 252 -20.56 4.72 7.86
CA VAL A 252 -20.09 3.36 8.07
C VAL A 252 -18.65 3.22 7.62
N TRP A 253 -17.78 2.86 8.55
CA TRP A 253 -16.39 2.48 8.26
C TRP A 253 -16.22 0.96 8.33
N SER A 254 -15.62 0.37 7.29
CA SER A 254 -15.40 -1.06 7.18
C SER A 254 -13.92 -1.44 7.14
N ILE A 255 -13.58 -2.56 7.78
CA ILE A 255 -12.27 -3.23 7.64
C ILE A 255 -12.50 -4.61 7.02
N LEU A 256 -11.79 -4.91 5.93
CA LEU A 256 -11.69 -6.26 5.37
C LEU A 256 -10.41 -6.92 5.84
N LEU A 257 -10.56 -8.07 6.49
CA LEU A 257 -9.48 -8.98 6.81
C LEU A 257 -9.38 -10.06 5.73
N PRO A 258 -8.27 -10.07 4.95
CA PRO A 258 -8.01 -11.13 3.99
C PRO A 258 -7.77 -12.47 4.70
N PHE A 259 -7.80 -13.56 3.93
CA PHE A 259 -7.50 -14.91 4.42
C PHE A 259 -6.11 -15.01 5.05
N VAL A 260 -5.12 -14.39 4.41
CA VAL A 260 -3.75 -14.26 4.95
C VAL A 260 -3.60 -12.86 5.55
N PRO A 261 -3.56 -12.72 6.88
CA PRO A 261 -3.47 -11.41 7.51
C PRO A 261 -2.11 -10.75 7.23
N VAL A 262 -2.15 -9.44 6.98
CA VAL A 262 -0.93 -8.63 6.90
C VAL A 262 -0.41 -8.37 8.30
N GLN A 263 0.79 -8.87 8.61
CA GLN A 263 1.42 -8.69 9.93
C GLN A 263 2.07 -7.30 10.05
N MET A 264 2.23 -6.81 11.28
CA MET A 264 3.05 -5.64 11.53
C MET A 264 4.53 -6.06 11.52
N PRO A 265 5.37 -5.50 10.62
CA PRO A 265 6.79 -5.80 10.66
C PRO A 265 7.42 -5.17 11.91
N CYS A 266 8.22 -5.95 12.63
CA CYS A 266 9.15 -5.49 13.66
C CYS A 266 8.57 -5.10 15.05
N GLY A 267 7.49 -5.74 15.49
CA GLY A 267 6.97 -5.61 16.86
C GLY A 267 6.71 -6.94 17.57
N THR A 268 6.41 -6.87 18.87
CA THR A 268 5.78 -7.96 19.61
C THR A 268 4.25 -7.85 19.59
N ILE A 269 3.54 -8.95 19.83
CA ILE A 269 2.06 -8.97 19.89
C ILE A 269 1.53 -7.92 20.90
N LYS A 270 2.18 -7.79 22.05
CA LYS A 270 1.84 -6.79 23.06
C LYS A 270 1.97 -5.36 22.51
N GLU A 271 3.09 -5.06 21.86
CA GLU A 271 3.34 -3.73 21.27
C GLU A 271 2.33 -3.39 20.16
N ASP A 272 1.90 -4.35 19.35
CA ASP A 272 0.86 -4.12 18.33
C ASP A 272 -0.49 -3.80 19.00
N PHE A 273 -0.89 -4.54 20.04
CA PHE A 273 -2.13 -4.23 20.77
C PHE A 273 -2.07 -2.87 21.47
N GLU A 274 -0.94 -2.52 22.09
CA GLU A 274 -0.74 -1.18 22.66
C GLU A 274 -0.84 -0.08 21.59
N ALA A 275 -0.25 -0.30 20.40
CA ALA A 275 -0.31 0.64 19.29
C ALA A 275 -1.74 0.82 18.73
N ASN A 276 -2.65 -0.14 18.98
CA ASN A 276 -4.06 -0.03 18.63
C ASN A 276 -4.95 0.39 19.82
N GLY A 277 -4.35 0.96 20.87
CA GLY A 277 -5.06 1.67 21.94
C GLY A 277 -5.22 0.90 23.26
N CYS A 278 -4.73 -0.34 23.36
CA CYS A 278 -4.78 -1.08 24.62
C CYS A 278 -3.85 -0.50 25.69
N THR A 279 -4.27 -0.59 26.96
CA THR A 279 -3.34 -0.45 28.09
C THR A 279 -2.37 -1.64 28.12
N PRO A 280 -1.16 -1.51 28.70
CA PRO A 280 -0.20 -2.62 28.74
C PRO A 280 -0.73 -3.89 29.44
N GLU A 281 -1.60 -3.72 30.43
CA GLU A 281 -2.27 -4.81 31.15
C GLU A 281 -3.34 -5.46 30.26
N ALA A 282 -4.21 -4.67 29.62
CA ALA A 282 -5.21 -5.17 28.69
C ALA A 282 -4.58 -5.88 27.48
N ALA A 283 -3.49 -5.35 26.92
CA ALA A 283 -2.76 -5.97 25.83
C ALA A 283 -2.20 -7.35 26.21
N GLU A 284 -1.66 -7.47 27.42
CA GLU A 284 -1.13 -8.72 27.93
C GLU A 284 -2.24 -9.76 28.21
N ASN A 285 -3.34 -9.32 28.83
CA ASN A 285 -4.49 -10.17 29.11
C ASN A 285 -5.17 -10.64 27.82
N LEU A 286 -5.34 -9.74 26.85
CA LEU A 286 -5.92 -10.04 25.54
C LEU A 286 -5.09 -11.08 24.78
N ALA A 287 -3.75 -10.95 24.80
CA ALA A 287 -2.86 -11.97 24.24
C ALA A 287 -3.05 -13.32 24.94
N LYS A 288 -3.10 -13.36 26.28
CA LYS A 288 -3.32 -14.59 27.05
C LYS A 288 -4.67 -15.25 26.75
N VAL A 289 -5.75 -14.47 26.67
CA VAL A 289 -7.11 -14.97 26.32
C VAL A 289 -7.12 -15.62 24.93
N LEU A 290 -6.34 -15.09 24.00
CA LEU A 290 -6.20 -15.65 22.66
C LEU A 290 -5.24 -16.84 22.59
N GLY A 291 -4.59 -17.23 23.68
CA GLY A 291 -3.52 -18.23 23.67
C GLY A 291 -2.33 -17.77 22.82
N LEU A 292 -1.98 -16.49 22.90
CA LEU A 292 -0.82 -15.86 22.29
C LEU A 292 0.20 -15.50 23.37
N GLU A 293 1.48 -15.61 23.04
CA GLU A 293 2.54 -15.15 23.93
C GLU A 293 2.77 -13.64 23.70
N PRO A 294 2.56 -12.77 24.71
CA PRO A 294 2.61 -11.32 24.50
C PRO A 294 3.95 -10.80 23.94
N GLY A 295 5.06 -11.43 24.33
CA GLY A 295 6.41 -11.09 23.88
C GLY A 295 6.84 -11.73 22.56
N MET A 296 5.97 -12.51 21.92
CA MET A 296 6.27 -13.15 20.64
C MET A 296 6.36 -12.10 19.53
N ALA A 297 7.43 -12.17 18.73
CA ALA A 297 7.58 -11.35 17.53
C ALA A 297 6.69 -11.89 16.39
N HIS A 298 6.19 -11.01 15.53
CA HIS A 298 5.21 -11.39 14.49
C HIS A 298 5.74 -12.44 13.50
N ASP A 299 7.04 -12.42 13.20
CA ASP A 299 7.72 -13.36 12.29
C ASP A 299 7.74 -14.81 12.81
N ARG A 300 7.47 -15.01 14.10
CA ARG A 300 7.42 -16.33 14.74
C ARG A 300 6.01 -16.89 14.87
N MET A 301 4.98 -16.11 14.52
CA MET A 301 3.60 -16.56 14.63
C MET A 301 3.27 -17.59 13.56
N ASN A 302 2.63 -18.69 13.97
CA ASN A 302 1.99 -19.58 13.01
C ASN A 302 0.74 -18.91 12.39
N PRO A 303 0.21 -19.42 11.25
CA PRO A 303 -0.94 -18.80 10.58
C PRO A 303 -2.17 -18.63 11.48
N GLY A 304 -2.46 -19.59 12.36
CA GLY A 304 -3.59 -19.50 13.29
C GLY A 304 -3.40 -18.40 14.35
N GLN A 305 -2.18 -18.18 14.82
CA GLN A 305 -1.84 -17.10 15.74
C GLN A 305 -1.93 -15.74 15.05
N ALA A 306 -1.40 -15.63 13.83
CA ALA A 306 -1.46 -14.41 13.04
C ALA A 306 -2.92 -14.00 12.73
N VAL A 307 -3.80 -14.96 12.45
CA VAL A 307 -5.23 -14.69 12.22
C VAL A 307 -5.93 -14.22 13.50
N LYS A 308 -5.66 -14.86 14.65
CA LYS A 308 -6.18 -14.42 15.96
C LYS A 308 -5.77 -12.98 16.26
N GLU A 309 -4.49 -12.66 16.10
CA GLU A 309 -3.93 -11.32 16.32
C GLU A 309 -4.60 -10.29 15.39
N ALA A 310 -4.63 -10.56 14.09
CA ALA A 310 -5.17 -9.62 13.11
C ALA A 310 -6.68 -9.32 13.30
N ILE A 311 -7.48 -10.33 13.69
CA ILE A 311 -8.89 -10.14 14.02
C ILE A 311 -9.04 -9.21 15.20
N VAL A 312 -8.28 -9.45 16.26
CA VAL A 312 -8.32 -8.64 17.48
C VAL A 312 -7.85 -7.22 17.22
N ARG A 313 -6.76 -7.06 16.47
CA ARG A 313 -6.28 -5.75 16.04
C ARG A 313 -7.34 -4.98 15.25
N ALA A 314 -8.06 -5.64 14.36
CA ALA A 314 -9.15 -5.00 13.63
C ALA A 314 -10.33 -4.61 14.55
N MET A 315 -10.67 -5.44 15.54
CA MET A 315 -11.70 -5.12 16.53
C MET A 315 -11.30 -3.93 17.42
N LEU A 316 -10.03 -3.81 17.81
CA LEU A 316 -9.52 -2.70 18.61
C LEU A 316 -9.64 -1.35 17.89
N ARG A 317 -9.56 -1.34 16.56
CA ARG A 317 -9.83 -0.16 15.74
C ARG A 317 -11.31 0.24 15.71
N ASP A 318 -12.20 -0.62 16.20
CA ASP A 318 -13.65 -0.40 16.29
C ASP A 318 -14.34 0.03 14.98
N PRO A 319 -14.19 -0.73 13.87
CA PRO A 319 -14.92 -0.43 12.65
C PRO A 319 -16.44 -0.65 12.83
N THR A 320 -17.26 0.06 12.06
CA THR A 320 -18.71 -0.20 12.02
C THR A 320 -19.02 -1.58 11.41
N ILE A 321 -18.19 -2.01 10.45
CA ILE A 321 -18.27 -3.32 9.80
C ILE A 321 -16.90 -3.99 9.84
N LEU A 322 -16.83 -5.18 10.45
CA LEU A 322 -15.69 -6.07 10.33
C LEU A 322 -16.04 -7.19 9.35
N ILE A 323 -15.23 -7.34 8.31
CA ILE A 323 -15.42 -8.33 7.26
C ILE A 323 -14.24 -9.29 7.30
N CYS A 324 -14.50 -10.59 7.39
CA CYS A 324 -13.45 -11.61 7.50
C CYS A 324 -13.65 -12.74 6.48
N MET A 325 -12.59 -13.06 5.76
CA MET A 325 -12.55 -14.21 4.84
C MET A 325 -12.02 -15.47 5.55
N ALA A 326 -12.89 -16.46 5.74
CA ALA A 326 -12.63 -17.73 6.41
C ALA A 326 -11.77 -17.61 7.70
N PRO A 327 -12.13 -16.70 8.63
CA PRO A 327 -11.26 -16.32 9.76
C PRO A 327 -10.97 -17.47 10.74
N LEU A 328 -11.76 -18.55 10.75
CA LEU A 328 -11.58 -19.63 11.69
C LEU A 328 -10.89 -20.83 11.06
N GLN A 329 -10.58 -20.82 9.76
CA GLN A 329 -10.02 -21.97 9.06
C GLN A 329 -8.64 -22.35 9.59
N CYS A 330 -7.78 -21.37 9.88
CA CYS A 330 -6.42 -21.59 10.40
C CYS A 330 -6.35 -21.68 11.94
N VAL A 331 -7.46 -21.47 12.65
CA VAL A 331 -7.50 -21.47 14.12
C VAL A 331 -7.76 -22.89 14.64
N SER A 332 -7.06 -23.32 15.68
CA SER A 332 -7.29 -24.65 16.27
C SER A 332 -8.70 -24.76 16.87
N ARG A 333 -9.29 -25.95 16.83
CA ARG A 333 -10.68 -26.20 17.25
C ARG A 333 -10.97 -25.68 18.67
N GLU A 334 -10.01 -25.82 19.58
CA GLU A 334 -10.08 -25.36 20.97
C GLU A 334 -10.26 -23.84 21.07
N HIS A 335 -9.60 -23.07 20.20
CA HIS A 335 -9.65 -21.60 20.22
C HIS A 335 -10.76 -21.02 19.32
N LYS A 336 -11.32 -21.80 18.39
CA LYS A 336 -12.36 -21.29 17.45
C LYS A 336 -13.56 -20.70 18.19
N GLN A 337 -14.05 -21.42 19.21
CA GLN A 337 -15.22 -20.97 19.97
C GLN A 337 -14.90 -19.70 20.77
N ALA A 338 -13.76 -19.66 21.46
CA ALA A 338 -13.36 -18.49 22.24
C ALA A 338 -13.17 -17.24 21.37
N LEU A 339 -12.45 -17.37 20.24
CA LEU A 339 -12.27 -16.28 19.29
C LEU A 339 -13.62 -15.81 18.72
N PHE A 340 -14.50 -16.73 18.36
CA PHE A 340 -15.80 -16.38 17.82
C PHE A 340 -16.70 -15.69 18.86
N THR A 341 -16.70 -16.16 20.11
CA THR A 341 -17.38 -15.49 21.23
C THR A 341 -16.84 -14.06 21.44
N LEU A 342 -15.53 -13.86 21.31
CA LEU A 342 -14.91 -12.53 21.38
C LEU A 342 -15.41 -11.62 20.25
N MET A 343 -15.50 -12.14 19.02
CA MET A 343 -16.05 -11.39 17.87
C MET A 343 -17.52 -11.05 18.06
N LEU A 344 -18.31 -11.94 18.67
CA LEU A 344 -19.70 -11.63 19.04
C LEU A 344 -19.80 -10.59 20.15
N ALA A 345 -18.95 -10.67 21.18
CA ALA A 345 -18.92 -9.66 22.25
C ALA A 345 -18.64 -8.27 21.67
N TRP A 346 -17.67 -8.17 20.76
CA TRP A 346 -17.39 -6.94 20.02
C TRP A 346 -18.59 -6.49 19.16
N GLN A 347 -19.24 -7.43 18.46
CA GLN A 347 -20.38 -7.14 17.60
C GLN A 347 -21.58 -6.58 18.38
N ILE A 348 -21.90 -7.16 19.53
CA ILE A 348 -23.04 -6.81 20.37
C ILE A 348 -22.75 -5.56 21.20
N GLY A 349 -21.62 -5.55 21.91
CA GLY A 349 -21.28 -4.53 22.90
C GLY A 349 -20.76 -3.23 22.31
N GLY A 350 -20.28 -3.27 21.07
CA GLY A 350 -19.70 -2.12 20.39
C GLY A 350 -18.42 -1.63 21.06
N GLY A 351 -17.44 -1.17 20.27
CA GLY A 351 -16.28 -0.50 20.83
C GLY A 351 -15.11 -1.42 21.17
N GLY A 352 -13.91 -0.98 20.80
CA GLY A 352 -12.68 -1.43 21.45
C GLY A 352 -12.69 -1.17 22.96
N LYS A 353 -13.44 -0.16 23.42
CA LYS A 353 -13.57 0.17 24.86
C LYS A 353 -14.25 -0.93 25.67
N THR A 354 -15.40 -1.44 25.22
CA THR A 354 -16.07 -2.55 25.90
C THR A 354 -15.18 -3.79 25.93
N LEU A 355 -14.44 -4.04 24.84
CA LEU A 355 -13.46 -5.12 24.79
C LEU A 355 -12.34 -4.90 25.83
N MET A 356 -11.80 -3.69 25.94
CA MET A 356 -10.78 -3.35 26.94
C MET A 356 -11.31 -3.52 28.37
N ASP A 357 -12.50 -3.00 28.68
CA ASP A 357 -13.13 -3.11 30.00
C ASP A 357 -13.34 -4.59 30.39
N LEU A 358 -13.69 -5.45 29.43
CA LEU A 358 -13.82 -6.89 29.63
C LEU A 358 -12.47 -7.56 29.93
N MET A 359 -11.40 -7.14 29.24
CA MET A 359 -10.05 -7.69 29.41
C MET A 359 -9.36 -7.21 30.70
N GLU A 360 -9.63 -5.98 31.13
CA GLU A 360 -9.13 -5.44 32.40
C GLU A 360 -9.78 -6.11 33.61
N ARG A 361 -11.03 -6.59 33.46
CA ARG A 361 -11.77 -7.28 34.52
C ARG A 361 -11.59 -8.80 34.54
N GLU A 362 -10.80 -9.35 33.62
CA GLU A 362 -10.57 -10.81 33.45
C GLU A 362 -11.88 -11.62 33.38
N LEU A 363 -12.93 -11.05 32.77
CA LEU A 363 -14.23 -11.70 32.71
C LEU A 363 -14.22 -12.88 31.74
N VAL A 364 -14.75 -14.01 32.20
CA VAL A 364 -14.99 -15.16 31.33
C VAL A 364 -16.13 -14.80 30.37
N LEU A 365 -15.85 -14.80 29.07
CA LEU A 365 -16.84 -14.55 28.04
C LEU A 365 -17.80 -15.74 27.95
N ASP A 366 -18.94 -15.62 28.63
CA ASP A 366 -20.02 -16.60 28.61
C ASP A 366 -21.30 -16.03 27.98
N LYS A 367 -22.28 -16.91 27.75
CA LYS A 367 -23.55 -16.54 27.13
C LYS A 367 -24.36 -15.52 27.96
N PRO A 368 -24.48 -15.66 29.30
CA PRO A 368 -25.12 -14.65 30.15
C PRO A 368 -24.52 -13.25 30.00
N LEU A 369 -23.19 -13.13 29.94
CA LEU A 369 -22.52 -11.85 29.79
C LEU A 369 -22.83 -11.21 28.42
N LEU A 370 -22.86 -12.00 27.34
CA LEU A 370 -23.27 -11.50 26.02
C LEU A 370 -24.71 -11.00 26.00
N ASP A 371 -25.61 -11.69 26.70
CA ASP A 371 -27.01 -11.31 26.81
C ASP A 371 -27.16 -9.98 27.58
N GLN A 372 -26.41 -9.82 28.67
CA GLN A 372 -26.36 -8.56 29.44
C GLN A 372 -25.83 -7.40 28.60
N ILE A 373 -24.71 -7.59 27.89
CA ILE A 373 -24.12 -6.58 27.00
C ILE A 373 -25.12 -6.17 25.91
N GLY A 374 -25.92 -7.11 25.41
CA GLY A 374 -26.94 -6.86 24.39
C GLY A 374 -28.13 -6.03 24.86
N GLU A 375 -28.44 -6.05 26.16
CA GLU A 375 -29.54 -5.29 26.76
C GLU A 375 -29.15 -3.83 27.05
N GLU A 376 -27.85 -3.54 27.26
CA GLU A 376 -27.34 -2.20 27.59
C GLU A 376 -27.38 -1.20 26.42
N GLY A 377 -27.86 -1.61 25.24
CA GLY A 377 -28.33 -0.68 24.20
C GLY A 377 -27.24 0.04 23.39
N VAL A 378 -26.03 -0.51 23.32
CA VAL A 378 -24.95 0.05 22.48
C VAL A 378 -25.23 -0.21 21.00
N GLN A 379 -24.77 0.71 20.13
CA GLN A 379 -24.88 0.60 18.68
C GLN A 379 -24.16 -0.66 18.17
N ARG A 380 -24.94 -1.69 17.82
CA ARG A 380 -24.42 -2.98 17.31
C ARG A 380 -23.55 -2.76 16.08
N ARG A 381 -22.39 -3.42 16.06
CA ARG A 381 -21.51 -3.48 14.88
C ARG A 381 -22.00 -4.56 13.93
N THR A 382 -21.52 -4.53 12.68
CA THR A 382 -21.82 -5.58 11.69
C THR A 382 -20.61 -6.48 11.56
N LEU A 383 -20.82 -7.79 11.63
CA LEU A 383 -19.77 -8.78 11.43
C LEU A 383 -20.09 -9.60 10.19
N ILE A 384 -19.28 -9.53 9.14
CA ILE A 384 -19.46 -10.28 7.90
C ILE A 384 -18.42 -11.40 7.84
N LEU A 385 -18.86 -12.64 7.71
CA LEU A 385 -18.03 -13.84 7.68
C LEU A 385 -18.25 -14.57 6.37
N SER A 386 -17.18 -14.79 5.62
CA SER A 386 -17.24 -15.53 4.35
C SER A 386 -16.59 -16.90 4.50
N GLY A 387 -17.18 -17.93 3.90
CA GLY A 387 -16.61 -19.29 3.90
C GLY A 387 -16.76 -20.08 5.20
N GLU A 388 -17.51 -19.55 6.17
CA GLU A 388 -17.83 -20.22 7.44
C GLU A 388 -19.33 -20.51 7.53
N LYS A 389 -19.71 -21.50 8.34
CA LYS A 389 -21.13 -21.77 8.66
C LYS A 389 -21.50 -21.13 9.99
N PRO A 390 -22.75 -20.65 10.15
CA PRO A 390 -23.22 -20.18 11.45
C PRO A 390 -23.19 -21.34 12.46
N PRO A 391 -22.54 -21.16 13.63
CA PRO A 391 -22.68 -22.08 14.75
C PRO A 391 -24.13 -22.23 15.20
N ASP A 392 -24.54 -23.45 15.52
CA ASP A 392 -25.93 -23.80 15.89
C ASP A 392 -26.46 -23.07 17.15
N TRP A 393 -25.55 -22.58 17.99
CA TRP A 393 -25.89 -21.93 19.26
C TRP A 393 -26.18 -20.43 19.13
N ILE A 394 -25.91 -19.82 17.96
CA ILE A 394 -26.21 -18.40 17.74
C ILE A 394 -27.71 -18.22 17.54
N ARG A 395 -28.25 -17.15 18.11
CA ARG A 395 -29.66 -16.82 17.97
C ARG A 395 -30.00 -16.50 16.50
N PRO A 396 -31.05 -17.11 15.91
CA PRO A 396 -31.40 -16.91 14.50
C PRO A 396 -31.70 -15.46 14.11
N ASP A 397 -32.17 -14.62 15.03
CA ASP A 397 -32.49 -13.21 14.80
C ASP A 397 -31.24 -12.33 14.58
N MET A 398 -30.11 -12.74 15.14
CA MET A 398 -28.81 -12.07 14.99
C MET A 398 -28.12 -12.39 13.68
N VAL A 399 -28.52 -13.48 13.02
CA VAL A 399 -27.85 -14.00 11.84
C VAL A 399 -28.58 -13.56 10.57
N HIS A 400 -27.82 -13.20 9.54
CA HIS A 400 -28.29 -13.01 8.19
C HIS A 400 -27.42 -13.83 7.24
N ILE A 401 -28.01 -14.58 6.31
CA ILE A 401 -27.27 -15.43 5.37
C ILE A 401 -27.44 -14.87 3.97
N VAL A 402 -26.32 -14.55 3.32
CA VAL A 402 -26.24 -14.15 1.92
C VAL A 402 -25.71 -15.33 1.12
N ASP A 403 -26.59 -15.98 0.37
CA ASP A 403 -26.25 -17.12 -0.49
C ASP A 403 -25.96 -16.63 -1.91
N LEU A 404 -24.68 -16.56 -2.26
CA LEU A 404 -24.24 -16.07 -3.57
C LEU A 404 -24.61 -17.02 -4.70
N ASP A 405 -24.86 -18.31 -4.48
CA ASP A 405 -25.33 -19.20 -5.56
C ASP A 405 -26.73 -18.81 -6.05
N ARG A 406 -27.53 -18.16 -5.19
CA ARG A 406 -28.84 -17.61 -5.55
C ARG A 406 -28.76 -16.22 -6.14
N CYS A 407 -27.72 -15.46 -5.76
CA CYS A 407 -27.61 -14.04 -6.06
C CYS A 407 -26.62 -13.73 -7.19
N ALA A 408 -25.72 -14.65 -7.53
CA ALA A 408 -24.75 -14.51 -8.59
C ALA A 408 -25.17 -15.39 -9.77
N LYS A 409 -25.00 -14.86 -10.99
CA LYS A 409 -24.99 -15.73 -12.16
C LYS A 409 -23.66 -16.45 -12.11
N SER A 410 -23.67 -17.78 -11.99
CA SER A 410 -22.48 -18.54 -12.32
C SER A 410 -22.10 -18.14 -13.73
N VAL A 411 -20.94 -17.52 -13.91
CA VAL A 411 -20.39 -17.30 -15.24
C VAL A 411 -19.96 -18.69 -15.71
N GLY A 412 -20.94 -19.49 -16.15
CA GLY A 412 -20.65 -20.61 -17.01
C GLY A 412 -19.80 -20.03 -18.12
N TRP A 413 -18.59 -20.56 -18.27
CA TRP A 413 -17.69 -20.20 -19.36
C TRP A 413 -18.41 -20.50 -20.68
N GLY A 414 -19.24 -19.54 -21.12
CA GLY A 414 -19.68 -19.47 -22.49
C GLY A 414 -18.43 -19.33 -23.34
N PRO A 415 -18.43 -19.85 -24.58
CA PRO A 415 -17.31 -19.66 -25.48
C PRO A 415 -16.96 -18.18 -25.48
N ALA A 416 -15.66 -17.89 -25.30
CA ALA A 416 -15.13 -16.54 -25.32
C ALA A 416 -15.83 -15.77 -26.47
N PRO A 417 -16.29 -14.53 -26.24
CA PRO A 417 -16.85 -13.73 -27.31
C PRO A 417 -15.88 -13.79 -28.49
N PRO A 418 -16.36 -14.05 -29.73
CA PRO A 418 -15.50 -14.19 -30.88
C PRO A 418 -14.58 -12.98 -30.91
N GLU A 419 -13.27 -13.25 -30.90
CA GLU A 419 -12.22 -12.26 -30.88
C GLU A 419 -12.63 -11.07 -31.75
N VAL A 420 -12.84 -9.91 -31.15
CA VAL A 420 -12.82 -8.63 -31.87
C VAL A 420 -11.34 -8.32 -32.16
N GLY A 421 -10.67 -9.28 -32.78
CA GLY A 421 -9.30 -9.26 -33.24
C GLY A 421 -9.32 -9.16 -34.75
N ALA A 422 -9.71 -7.99 -35.26
CA ALA A 422 -9.47 -7.65 -36.67
C ALA A 422 -9.40 -6.13 -36.95
N VAL A 423 -9.89 -5.27 -36.05
CA VAL A 423 -9.89 -3.81 -36.32
C VAL A 423 -8.80 -3.05 -35.54
N ALA A 424 -8.36 -3.56 -34.39
CA ALA A 424 -7.33 -2.88 -33.58
C ALA A 424 -5.88 -3.12 -34.07
N GLN A 425 -5.62 -4.11 -34.93
CA GLN A 425 -4.29 -4.36 -35.48
C GLN A 425 -3.93 -3.48 -36.68
N GLU A 426 -4.91 -2.86 -37.37
CA GLU A 426 -4.62 -1.90 -38.44
C GLU A 426 -4.23 -0.51 -37.90
N GLU A 427 -4.78 -0.06 -36.76
CA GLU A 427 -4.40 1.24 -36.18
C GLU A 427 -3.03 1.22 -35.49
N ALA A 428 -2.62 0.08 -34.90
CA ALA A 428 -1.29 -0.04 -34.30
C ALA A 428 -0.17 -0.05 -35.35
N LEU A 429 -0.40 -0.63 -36.52
CA LEU A 429 0.58 -0.67 -37.62
C LEU A 429 0.79 0.71 -38.27
N VAL A 430 -0.25 1.56 -38.29
CA VAL A 430 -0.17 2.93 -38.83
C VAL A 430 0.63 3.86 -37.92
N ILE A 431 0.57 3.66 -36.60
CA ILE A 431 1.32 4.49 -35.63
C ILE A 431 2.82 4.13 -35.62
N GLU A 432 3.17 2.84 -35.77
CA GLU A 432 4.58 2.42 -35.82
C GLU A 432 5.28 2.83 -37.12
N THR A 433 4.56 2.89 -38.23
CA THR A 433 5.11 3.33 -39.51
C THR A 433 5.35 4.86 -39.56
N GLN A 434 4.57 5.66 -38.83
CA GLN A 434 4.80 7.11 -38.73
C GLN A 434 5.94 7.50 -37.79
N ALA A 435 6.31 6.63 -36.83
CA ALA A 435 7.44 6.89 -35.93
C ALA A 435 8.80 6.69 -36.63
N VAL A 436 8.91 5.72 -37.54
CA VAL A 436 10.18 5.41 -38.25
C VAL A 436 10.52 6.47 -39.31
N VAL A 437 9.52 7.13 -39.91
CA VAL A 437 9.73 8.19 -40.92
C VAL A 437 10.13 9.54 -40.30
N ARG A 438 9.99 9.73 -38.97
CA ARG A 438 10.44 10.94 -38.26
C ARG A 438 11.85 10.84 -37.65
N SER A 439 12.48 9.67 -37.74
CA SER A 439 13.85 9.43 -37.24
C SER A 439 14.87 9.08 -38.32
N ALA A 440 14.52 9.23 -39.60
CA ALA A 440 15.42 9.28 -40.74
C ALA A 440 15.37 10.70 -41.32
#